data_AF-A0A151UDK7-F1
#
_entry.id   AF-A0A151UDK7-F1
#
_cell.length_a   1.000
_cell.length_b   1.000
_cell.length_c   1.000
_cell.angle_alpha   90.00
_cell.angle_beta   90.00
_cell.angle_gamma   90.00
#
_symmetry.space_group_name_H-M   'P 1'
#
loop_
_entity.id
_entity.type
_entity.pdbx_description
1 polymer ?
#
loop_
_entity_poly.entity_id
_entity_poly.type
_entity_poly.pdbx_seq_one_letter_code
_entity_poly.pdbx_strand_id
1 'polypeptide(L)'
;MFMVPKLYVEFIDDLTMLVKKKYIPMSRIDDAVRRILWVKFMMGIFENPFADYSLVRYLGIQEHRNLAREAVRKSMVLLKNGESADKPLLPLPKKVPKILVAGSHADNLGYQCGGWTIEWQGVSGNNLLKGTTILSAVKNTVDPETTVVYKENPDVEFVKSNGFSYAIVVVGEHPYAEMHGDNMNLTIPDHGPETIKNVCGAIECVVIIVSGRPVVIEPYVGLIDALVAAWLPGSEGQGVADVLYGDFGFTGKLPRTWFKTVDQLPMNFGDPHYDPLFPYGFGLSTKPTTKGFYSS
;
A
#
# COMPACT_ATOMS: atom_id res chain seq x y z
N MET A 1 9.57 10.17 29.55
CA MET A 1 10.72 9.78 28.71
C MET A 1 10.86 10.83 27.63
N PHE A 2 12.08 11.30 27.37
CA PHE A 2 12.35 12.26 26.32
C PHE A 2 13.21 11.58 25.25
N MET A 3 12.80 11.64 24.00
CA MET A 3 13.59 11.14 22.86
C MET A 3 14.54 12.25 22.42
N VAL A 4 15.69 12.35 23.08
CA VAL A 4 16.76 13.31 22.75
C VAL A 4 17.95 12.52 22.21
N PRO A 5 18.00 12.19 20.90
CA PRO A 5 18.96 11.24 20.36
C PRO A 5 20.37 11.82 20.12
N LYS A 6 20.54 13.15 20.25
CA LYS A 6 21.81 13.84 19.96
C LYS A 6 22.32 14.64 21.16
N LEU A 7 21.55 15.63 21.61
CA LEU A 7 21.94 16.57 22.67
C LEU A 7 21.55 16.06 24.08
N TYR A 8 21.85 14.79 24.35
CA TYR A 8 21.39 14.15 25.59
C TYR A 8 22.18 14.63 26.82
N VAL A 9 23.42 15.06 26.65
CA VAL A 9 24.25 15.58 27.75
C VAL A 9 23.70 16.92 28.22
N GLU A 10 23.45 17.84 27.29
CA GLU A 10 22.86 19.15 27.56
C GLU A 10 21.47 18.98 28.20
N PHE A 11 20.66 18.07 27.66
CA PHE A 11 19.36 17.75 28.25
C PHE A 11 19.45 17.26 29.70
N ILE A 12 20.40 16.38 30.01
CA ILE A 12 20.61 15.86 31.37
C ILE A 12 21.07 16.98 32.30
N ASP A 13 22.01 17.81 31.87
CA ASP A 13 22.55 18.93 32.66
C ASP A 13 21.45 19.95 32.98
N ASP A 14 20.68 20.35 31.96
CA ASP A 14 19.57 21.29 32.11
C ASP A 14 18.47 20.71 33.01
N LEU A 15 18.05 19.47 32.78
CA LEU A 15 17.03 18.82 33.62
C LEU A 15 17.52 18.71 35.08
N THR A 16 18.78 18.34 35.28
CA THR A 16 19.39 18.24 36.62
C THR A 16 19.43 19.60 37.31
N MET A 17 19.84 20.65 36.57
CA MET A 17 19.82 22.02 37.08
C MET A 17 18.41 22.44 37.49
N LEU A 18 17.39 22.18 36.66
CA LEU A 18 16.00 22.55 36.93
C LEU A 18 15.46 21.84 38.19
N VAL A 19 15.85 20.58 38.41
CA VAL A 19 15.52 19.84 39.65
C VAL A 19 16.24 20.45 40.86
N LYS A 20 17.56 20.71 40.77
CA LYS A 20 18.36 21.32 41.85
C LYS A 20 17.84 22.72 42.24
N LYS A 21 17.42 23.51 41.25
CA LYS A 21 16.82 24.84 41.43
C LYS A 21 15.34 24.79 41.84
N LYS A 22 14.77 23.60 42.04
CA LYS A 22 13.37 23.36 42.46
C LYS A 22 12.31 23.87 41.47
N TYR A 23 12.68 24.13 40.21
CA TYR A 23 11.72 24.40 39.14
C TYR A 23 10.95 23.13 38.75
N ILE A 24 11.58 21.96 38.91
CA ILE A 24 10.95 20.65 38.75
C ILE A 24 11.00 19.93 40.10
N PRO A 25 9.85 19.56 40.70
CA PRO A 25 9.85 18.86 41.97
C PRO A 25 10.34 17.41 41.80
N MET A 26 11.04 16.88 42.81
CA MET A 26 11.51 15.48 42.81
C MET A 26 10.37 14.48 42.62
N SER A 27 9.17 14.76 43.12
CA SER A 27 7.99 13.91 42.91
C SER A 27 7.65 13.69 41.43
N ARG A 28 7.94 14.67 40.55
CA ARG A 28 7.78 14.54 39.09
C ARG A 28 8.81 13.61 38.47
N ILE A 29 10.05 13.66 38.99
CA ILE A 29 11.13 12.74 38.59
C ILE A 29 10.80 11.32 39.06
N ASP A 30 10.38 11.16 40.32
CA ASP A 30 10.02 9.87 40.91
C ASP A 30 8.84 9.22 40.18
N ASP A 31 7.80 9.98 39.82
CA ASP A 31 6.69 9.47 39.00
C ASP A 31 7.19 9.00 37.61
N ALA A 32 8.01 9.80 36.94
CA ALA A 32 8.53 9.45 35.61
C ALA A 32 9.42 8.20 35.66
N VAL A 33 10.32 8.12 36.63
CA VAL A 33 11.22 6.98 36.82
C VAL A 33 10.44 5.74 37.23
N ARG A 34 9.47 5.85 38.15
CA ARG A 34 8.59 4.74 38.55
C ARG A 34 7.89 4.12 37.34
N ARG A 35 7.32 4.93 36.44
CA ARG A 35 6.65 4.44 35.23
C ARG A 35 7.61 3.74 34.27
N ILE A 36 8.82 4.27 34.09
CA ILE A 36 9.84 3.65 33.23
C ILE A 36 10.32 2.32 33.82
N LEU A 37 10.65 2.29 35.11
CA LEU A 37 11.09 1.07 35.79
C LEU A 37 9.97 0.03 35.84
N TRP A 38 8.72 0.44 36.06
CA TRP A 38 7.58 -0.46 36.09
C TRP A 38 7.44 -1.24 34.77
N VAL A 39 7.52 -0.56 33.62
CA VAL A 39 7.51 -1.22 32.31
C VAL A 39 8.71 -2.15 32.15
N LYS A 40 9.92 -1.71 32.53
CA LYS A 40 11.15 -2.54 32.45
C LYS A 40 11.05 -3.83 33.29
N PHE A 41 10.54 -3.74 34.51
CA PHE A 41 10.31 -4.92 35.36
C PHE A 41 9.20 -5.81 34.79
N MET A 42 8.07 -5.23 34.40
CA MET A 42 6.94 -5.99 33.84
C MET A 42 7.31 -6.79 32.59
N MET A 43 8.16 -6.24 31.71
CA MET A 43 8.59 -6.92 30.49
C MET A 43 9.77 -7.88 30.70
N GLY A 44 10.29 -8.00 31.93
CA GLY A 44 11.37 -8.92 32.27
C GLY A 44 12.75 -8.54 31.71
N ILE A 45 13.00 -7.26 31.41
CA ILE A 45 14.28 -6.83 30.81
C ILE A 45 15.44 -6.92 31.80
N PHE A 46 15.17 -6.99 33.11
CA PHE A 46 16.20 -7.19 34.13
C PHE A 46 16.63 -8.66 34.21
N GLU A 47 15.72 -9.59 33.92
CA GLU A 47 15.99 -11.03 33.87
C GLU A 47 16.60 -11.43 32.52
N ASN A 48 16.12 -10.85 31.43
CA ASN A 48 16.58 -11.13 30.06
C ASN A 48 17.01 -9.83 29.34
N PRO A 49 18.16 -9.24 29.72
CA PRO A 49 18.61 -7.95 29.17
C PRO A 49 19.23 -8.05 27.77
N PHE A 50 19.58 -9.26 27.32
CA PHE A 50 20.26 -9.50 26.05
C PHE A 50 19.33 -10.17 25.04
N ALA A 51 19.65 -9.98 23.76
CA ALA A 51 18.91 -10.62 22.68
C ALA A 51 19.07 -12.14 22.70
N ASP A 52 17.98 -12.87 22.44
CA ASP A 52 18.02 -14.29 22.14
C ASP A 52 18.25 -14.50 20.63
N TYR A 53 19.46 -14.95 20.27
CA TYR A 53 19.84 -15.20 18.89
C TYR A 53 19.08 -16.36 18.24
N SER A 54 18.42 -17.23 19.03
CA SER A 54 17.56 -18.28 18.48
C SER A 54 16.37 -17.71 17.70
N LEU A 55 15.99 -16.45 17.98
CA LEU A 55 14.86 -15.77 17.38
C LEU A 55 15.18 -15.17 16.00
N VAL A 56 16.44 -15.08 15.59
CA VAL A 56 16.84 -14.56 14.26
C VAL A 56 16.15 -15.34 13.14
N ARG A 57 15.88 -16.63 13.37
CA ARG A 57 15.17 -17.50 12.43
C ARG A 57 13.78 -17.00 12.05
N TYR A 58 13.14 -16.15 12.86
CA TYR A 58 11.80 -15.61 12.58
C TYR A 58 11.81 -14.41 11.62
N LEU A 59 12.97 -13.87 11.29
CA LEU A 59 13.07 -12.72 10.38
C LEU A 59 12.69 -13.14 8.95
N GLY A 60 11.54 -12.64 8.47
CA GLY A 60 11.10 -12.84 7.10
C GLY A 60 10.70 -14.27 6.74
N ILE A 61 10.30 -15.08 7.73
CA ILE A 61 9.81 -16.45 7.52
C ILE A 61 8.53 -16.50 6.68
N GLN A 62 8.29 -17.65 6.07
CA GLN A 62 7.19 -17.83 5.13
C GLN A 62 5.82 -17.65 5.79
N GLU A 63 5.67 -18.03 7.06
CA GLU A 63 4.41 -17.90 7.81
C GLU A 63 4.03 -16.43 7.98
N HIS A 64 4.99 -15.56 8.29
CA HIS A 64 4.77 -14.11 8.38
C HIS A 64 4.47 -13.51 7.01
N ARG A 65 5.12 -13.99 5.95
CA ARG A 65 4.84 -13.58 4.56
C ARG A 65 3.45 -14.00 4.11
N ASN A 66 3.01 -15.20 4.48
CA ASN A 66 1.64 -15.66 4.21
C ASN A 66 0.60 -14.79 4.92
N LEU A 67 0.86 -14.41 6.17
CA LEU A 67 0.01 -13.47 6.91
C LEU A 67 0.01 -12.08 6.25
N ALA A 68 1.17 -11.58 5.81
CA ALA A 68 1.26 -10.32 5.08
C ALA A 68 0.51 -10.38 3.73
N ARG A 69 0.66 -11.44 2.94
CA ARG A 69 -0.13 -11.69 1.72
C ARG A 69 -1.64 -11.68 2.00
N GLU A 70 -2.07 -12.29 3.11
CA GLU A 70 -3.46 -12.24 3.56
C GLU A 70 -3.91 -10.82 3.89
N ALA A 71 -3.09 -10.05 4.61
CA ALA A 71 -3.39 -8.66 4.93
C ALA A 71 -3.49 -7.79 3.66
N VAL A 72 -2.60 -8.00 2.68
CA VAL A 72 -2.66 -7.34 1.37
C VAL A 72 -4.01 -7.58 0.70
N ARG A 73 -4.40 -8.84 0.46
CA ARG A 73 -5.67 -9.12 -0.23
C ARG A 73 -6.90 -8.57 0.50
N LYS A 74 -6.87 -8.51 1.84
CA LYS A 74 -7.96 -7.96 2.66
C LYS A 74 -7.98 -6.42 2.69
N SER A 75 -6.85 -5.76 2.45
CA SER A 75 -6.77 -4.29 2.43
C SER A 75 -7.24 -3.69 1.09
N MET A 76 -7.11 -4.45 0.00
CA MET A 76 -7.49 -4.00 -1.35
C MET A 76 -8.98 -3.57 -1.41
N VAL A 77 -9.24 -2.36 -1.90
CA VAL A 77 -10.61 -1.85 -2.09
C VAL A 77 -10.92 -1.71 -3.57
N LEU A 78 -11.93 -2.44 -4.04
CA LEU A 78 -12.42 -2.35 -5.41
C LEU A 78 -13.37 -1.15 -5.54
N LEU A 79 -12.99 -0.15 -6.33
CA LEU A 79 -13.72 1.11 -6.47
C LEU A 79 -14.62 1.15 -7.70
N LYS A 80 -14.20 0.49 -8.79
CA LYS A 80 -14.96 0.34 -10.03
C LYS A 80 -14.69 -1.03 -10.63
N ASN A 81 -15.68 -1.64 -11.29
CA ASN A 81 -15.53 -2.95 -11.92
C ASN A 81 -16.49 -3.13 -13.12
N GLY A 82 -16.21 -2.45 -14.22
CA GLY A 82 -17.03 -2.38 -15.43
C GLY A 82 -17.88 -1.10 -15.50
N GLU A 83 -18.42 -0.81 -16.69
CA GLU A 83 -19.38 0.29 -16.91
C GLU A 83 -20.75 -0.01 -16.27
N SER A 84 -21.09 -1.28 -16.08
CA SER A 84 -22.34 -1.74 -15.47
C SER A 84 -22.11 -2.99 -14.62
N ALA A 85 -23.02 -3.25 -13.68
CA ALA A 85 -22.95 -4.41 -12.79
C ALA A 85 -23.03 -5.76 -13.54
N ASP A 86 -23.57 -5.77 -14.76
CA ASP A 86 -23.84 -6.99 -15.53
C ASP A 86 -22.60 -7.53 -16.28
N LYS A 87 -21.57 -6.71 -16.45
CA LYS A 87 -20.32 -7.08 -17.15
C LYS A 87 -19.08 -6.65 -16.35
N PRO A 88 -18.79 -7.32 -15.22
CA PRO A 88 -17.59 -7.04 -14.45
C PRO A 88 -16.33 -7.48 -15.19
N LEU A 89 -15.25 -6.71 -15.08
CA LEU A 89 -13.93 -7.08 -15.61
C LEU A 89 -13.18 -8.03 -14.65
N LEU A 90 -13.25 -7.76 -13.34
CA LEU A 90 -12.67 -8.59 -12.30
C LEU A 90 -13.67 -9.63 -11.79
N PRO A 91 -13.25 -10.88 -11.54
CA PRO A 91 -11.88 -11.38 -11.65
C PRO A 91 -11.42 -11.65 -13.10
N LEU A 92 -10.15 -11.40 -13.37
CA LEU A 92 -9.52 -11.61 -14.69
C LEU A 92 -9.33 -13.10 -15.00
N PRO A 93 -9.45 -13.51 -16.27
CA PRO A 93 -9.11 -14.87 -16.67
C PRO A 93 -7.59 -15.10 -16.59
N LYS A 94 -7.19 -16.19 -15.93
CA LYS A 94 -5.77 -16.61 -15.82
C LYS A 94 -5.18 -17.10 -17.13
N LYS A 95 -6.01 -17.65 -18.03
CA LYS A 95 -5.58 -18.19 -19.33
C LYS A 95 -6.11 -17.35 -20.48
N VAL A 96 -5.21 -16.59 -21.10
CA VAL A 96 -5.48 -15.78 -22.30
C VAL A 96 -4.21 -15.74 -23.16
N PRO A 97 -4.27 -15.39 -24.46
CA PRO A 97 -3.08 -15.41 -25.31
C PRO A 97 -1.96 -14.46 -24.84
N LYS A 98 -2.32 -13.21 -24.47
CA LYS A 98 -1.33 -12.17 -24.18
C LYS A 98 -1.93 -11.06 -23.31
N ILE A 99 -1.17 -10.60 -22.31
CA ILE A 99 -1.58 -9.49 -21.44
C ILE A 99 -0.49 -8.42 -21.34
N LEU A 100 -0.90 -7.21 -21.02
CA LEU A 100 -0.01 -6.10 -20.72
C LEU A 100 -0.01 -5.82 -19.22
N VAL A 101 1.17 -5.71 -18.63
CA VAL A 101 1.37 -5.07 -17.32
C VAL A 101 2.17 -3.79 -17.56
N ALA A 102 1.69 -2.67 -17.03
CA ALA A 102 2.27 -1.35 -17.23
C ALA A 102 2.24 -0.51 -15.95
N GLY A 103 2.89 0.65 -15.99
CA GLY A 103 2.97 1.62 -14.91
C GLY A 103 4.22 1.49 -14.03
N SER A 104 4.66 2.62 -13.50
CA SER A 104 5.88 2.80 -12.70
C SER A 104 5.92 1.95 -11.43
N HIS A 105 4.77 1.49 -10.94
CA HIS A 105 4.66 0.74 -9.69
C HIS A 105 4.50 -0.76 -9.92
N ALA A 106 4.43 -1.22 -11.17
CA ALA A 106 4.19 -2.63 -11.46
C ALA A 106 5.36 -3.52 -11.07
N ASP A 107 6.61 -3.09 -11.30
CA ASP A 107 7.82 -3.85 -10.98
C ASP A 107 8.78 -3.12 -10.04
N ASN A 108 8.22 -2.43 -9.04
CA ASN A 108 9.00 -1.66 -8.06
C ASN A 108 8.57 -1.98 -6.61
N LEU A 109 9.35 -2.82 -5.95
CA LEU A 109 9.11 -3.30 -4.59
C LEU A 109 9.20 -2.17 -3.55
N GLY A 110 10.15 -1.24 -3.73
CA GLY A 110 10.25 -0.07 -2.87
C GLY A 110 8.99 0.80 -2.91
N TYR A 111 8.44 1.03 -4.11
CA TYR A 111 7.23 1.84 -4.28
C TYR A 111 5.98 1.22 -3.68
N GLN A 112 5.79 -0.11 -3.81
CA GLN A 112 4.64 -0.77 -3.18
C GLN A 112 4.75 -0.86 -1.65
N CYS A 113 5.95 -0.67 -1.08
CA CYS A 113 6.13 -0.60 0.38
C CYS A 113 5.96 0.82 0.94
N GLY A 114 6.41 1.85 0.23
CA GLY A 114 6.33 3.24 0.68
C GLY A 114 7.39 3.64 1.72
N GLY A 115 7.11 4.71 2.48
CA GLY A 115 8.00 5.20 3.54
C GLY A 115 8.21 4.21 4.67
N TRP A 116 9.17 4.48 5.55
CA TRP A 116 9.53 3.59 6.68
C TRP A 116 9.92 2.16 6.27
N THR A 117 10.37 1.98 5.03
CA THR A 117 10.81 0.69 4.51
C THR A 117 12.27 0.76 4.10
N ILE A 118 13.13 0.04 4.83
CA ILE A 118 14.60 0.14 4.78
C ILE A 118 15.12 1.51 5.23
N GLU A 119 14.75 2.57 4.51
CA GLU A 119 15.08 3.96 4.82
C GLU A 119 13.87 4.71 5.38
N TRP A 120 14.12 5.83 6.06
CA TRP A 120 13.07 6.70 6.62
C TRP A 120 12.04 7.10 5.56
N GLN A 121 12.52 7.64 4.43
CA GLN A 121 11.66 8.06 3.31
C GLN A 121 11.27 6.89 2.38
N GLY A 122 11.71 5.67 2.68
CA GLY A 122 11.59 4.53 1.79
C GLY A 122 12.66 4.53 0.68
N VAL A 123 12.56 3.55 -0.22
CA VAL A 123 13.53 3.30 -1.30
C VAL A 123 12.81 3.07 -2.62
N SER A 124 13.54 3.17 -3.74
CA SER A 124 13.05 2.74 -5.06
C SER A 124 13.78 1.49 -5.53
N GLY A 125 13.09 0.66 -6.31
CA GLY A 125 13.62 -0.54 -6.94
C GLY A 125 13.58 -1.77 -6.03
N ASN A 126 14.24 -2.83 -6.51
CA ASN A 126 14.05 -4.19 -5.98
C ASN A 126 15.26 -4.73 -5.21
N ASN A 127 16.39 -4.01 -5.22
CA ASN A 127 17.69 -4.56 -4.78
C ASN A 127 17.85 -4.64 -3.24
N LEU A 128 17.15 -3.79 -2.50
CA LEU A 128 17.31 -3.66 -1.03
C LEU A 128 16.26 -4.45 -0.24
N LEU A 129 15.31 -5.08 -0.93
CA LEU A 129 14.13 -5.69 -0.34
C LEU A 129 13.96 -7.13 -0.84
N LYS A 130 13.41 -7.99 0.01
CA LYS A 130 12.99 -9.35 -0.37
C LYS A 130 11.47 -9.42 -0.36
N GLY A 131 10.88 -9.64 -1.52
CA GLY A 131 9.43 -9.71 -1.71
C GLY A 131 9.06 -10.08 -3.14
N THR A 132 7.79 -9.89 -3.47
CA THR A 132 7.23 -10.14 -4.81
C THR A 132 6.58 -8.84 -5.30
N THR A 133 7.03 -8.35 -6.46
CA THR A 133 6.40 -7.20 -7.12
C THR A 133 5.05 -7.59 -7.68
N ILE A 134 4.19 -6.61 -8.01
CA ILE A 134 2.89 -6.89 -8.63
C ILE A 134 3.08 -7.55 -10.01
N LEU A 135 4.10 -7.17 -10.79
CA LEU A 135 4.46 -7.83 -12.05
C LEU A 135 4.83 -9.30 -11.83
N SER A 136 5.71 -9.58 -10.86
CA SER A 136 6.07 -10.97 -10.52
C SER A 136 4.85 -11.76 -10.05
N ALA A 137 3.98 -11.17 -9.24
CA ALA A 137 2.74 -11.80 -8.79
C ALA A 137 1.81 -12.15 -9.95
N VAL A 138 1.65 -11.26 -10.92
CA VAL A 138 0.88 -11.53 -12.14
C VAL A 138 1.49 -12.71 -12.91
N LYS A 139 2.81 -12.69 -13.17
CA LYS A 139 3.52 -13.77 -13.86
C LYS A 139 3.38 -15.12 -13.15
N ASN A 140 3.38 -15.13 -11.83
CA ASN A 140 3.22 -16.35 -11.02
C ASN A 140 1.79 -16.91 -11.04
N THR A 141 0.80 -16.09 -11.42
CA THR A 141 -0.63 -16.44 -11.26
C THR A 141 -1.31 -16.83 -12.56
N VAL A 142 -0.89 -16.25 -13.69
CA VAL A 142 -1.45 -16.58 -15.01
C VAL A 142 -1.06 -17.99 -15.43
N ASP A 143 -1.83 -18.56 -16.36
CA ASP A 143 -1.51 -19.84 -16.99
C ASP A 143 -0.15 -19.76 -17.70
N PRO A 144 0.70 -20.80 -17.65
CA PRO A 144 2.02 -20.80 -18.30
C PRO A 144 1.99 -20.51 -19.80
N GLU A 145 0.88 -20.73 -20.49
CA GLU A 145 0.69 -20.39 -21.91
C GLU A 145 0.37 -18.90 -22.15
N THR A 146 0.03 -18.15 -21.10
CA THR A 146 -0.28 -16.72 -21.18
C THR A 146 1.00 -15.90 -21.28
N THR A 147 1.17 -15.17 -22.38
CA THR A 147 2.33 -14.28 -22.55
C THR A 147 2.13 -12.98 -21.78
N VAL A 148 2.98 -12.71 -20.79
CA VAL A 148 2.97 -11.45 -20.03
C VAL A 148 4.01 -10.48 -20.58
N VAL A 149 3.56 -9.35 -21.14
CA VAL A 149 4.45 -8.27 -21.57
C VAL A 149 4.47 -7.16 -20.52
N TYR A 150 5.66 -6.74 -20.12
CA TYR A 150 5.85 -5.56 -19.28
C TYR A 150 6.39 -4.40 -20.11
N LYS A 151 5.75 -3.24 -20.03
CA LYS A 151 6.30 -1.97 -20.51
C LYS A 151 5.82 -0.89 -19.54
N GLU A 152 6.77 -0.18 -18.92
CA GLU A 152 6.47 0.76 -17.84
C GLU A 152 5.55 1.91 -18.30
N ASN A 153 5.93 2.60 -19.38
CA ASN A 153 5.12 3.67 -19.97
C ASN A 153 4.90 3.42 -21.48
N PRO A 154 3.90 2.60 -21.85
CA PRO A 154 3.57 2.35 -23.25
C PRO A 154 2.80 3.54 -23.86
N ASP A 155 3.15 3.89 -25.10
CA ASP A 155 2.31 4.75 -25.95
C ASP A 155 1.07 3.99 -26.47
N VAL A 156 0.08 4.73 -26.97
CA VAL A 156 -1.18 4.19 -27.48
C VAL A 156 -0.99 3.20 -28.63
N GLU A 157 -0.03 3.46 -29.52
CA GLU A 157 0.21 2.65 -30.71
C GLU A 157 0.75 1.27 -30.33
N PHE A 158 1.68 1.23 -29.37
CA PHE A 158 2.19 0.00 -28.78
C PHE A 158 1.05 -0.85 -28.20
N VAL A 159 0.10 -0.24 -27.48
CA VAL A 159 -1.02 -0.97 -26.87
C VAL A 159 -1.92 -1.59 -27.95
N LYS A 160 -2.28 -0.80 -28.98
CA LYS A 160 -3.19 -1.24 -30.06
C LYS A 160 -2.58 -2.32 -30.96
N SER A 161 -1.29 -2.22 -31.27
CA SER A 161 -0.64 -3.05 -32.29
C SER A 161 -0.11 -4.40 -31.76
N ASN A 162 -0.28 -4.71 -30.48
CA ASN A 162 0.27 -5.92 -29.86
C ASN A 162 -0.73 -7.03 -29.51
N GLY A 163 -2.04 -6.81 -29.72
CA GLY A 163 -3.09 -7.82 -29.55
C GLY A 163 -3.24 -8.34 -28.12
N PHE A 164 -3.20 -7.44 -27.13
CA PHE A 164 -3.43 -7.79 -25.73
C PHE A 164 -4.91 -8.13 -25.48
N SER A 165 -5.18 -9.04 -24.54
CA SER A 165 -6.54 -9.37 -24.10
C SER A 165 -7.08 -8.39 -23.06
N TYR A 166 -6.22 -7.91 -22.16
CA TYR A 166 -6.49 -6.85 -21.19
C TYR A 166 -5.16 -6.26 -20.71
N ALA A 167 -5.24 -5.15 -19.99
CA ALA A 167 -4.08 -4.52 -19.36
C ALA A 167 -4.25 -4.33 -17.85
N ILE A 168 -3.14 -4.43 -17.11
CA ILE A 168 -3.03 -4.08 -15.69
C ILE A 168 -2.07 -2.90 -15.60
N VAL A 169 -2.57 -1.75 -15.14
CA VAL A 169 -1.78 -0.51 -14.97
C VAL A 169 -1.60 -0.26 -13.48
N VAL A 170 -0.35 -0.25 -13.02
CA VAL A 170 -0.01 -0.04 -11.61
C VAL A 170 0.75 1.28 -11.46
N VAL A 171 0.11 2.26 -10.83
CA VAL A 171 0.64 3.62 -10.67
C VAL A 171 0.31 4.14 -9.29
N GLY A 172 0.96 5.22 -8.85
CA GLY A 172 0.82 5.62 -7.45
C GLY A 172 1.74 6.74 -7.00
N GLU A 173 1.70 7.03 -5.71
CA GLU A 173 2.63 7.95 -5.05
C GLU A 173 4.03 7.32 -4.93
N HIS A 174 5.09 8.12 -4.96
CA HIS A 174 6.41 7.67 -4.53
C HIS A 174 6.45 7.51 -3.00
N PRO A 175 7.42 6.75 -2.45
CA PRO A 175 7.64 6.67 -1.01
C PRO A 175 7.86 8.05 -0.36
N TYR A 176 7.26 8.25 0.81
CA TYR A 176 7.45 9.43 1.65
C TYR A 176 7.18 9.08 3.12
N ALA A 177 7.74 9.87 4.04
CA ALA A 177 7.40 9.83 5.46
C ALA A 177 7.34 11.23 6.06
N GLU A 178 6.37 11.44 6.96
CA GLU A 178 6.17 12.68 7.73
C GLU A 178 6.04 13.91 6.82
N MET A 179 6.76 15.01 7.12
CA MET A 179 6.66 16.29 6.40
C MET A 179 6.94 16.21 4.90
N HIS A 180 7.71 15.20 4.46
CA HIS A 180 7.98 14.99 3.03
C HIS A 180 6.76 14.47 2.27
N GLY A 181 5.75 13.98 2.99
CA GLY A 181 4.45 13.59 2.43
C GLY A 181 3.44 14.72 2.37
N ASP A 182 3.72 15.90 2.92
CA ASP A 182 2.77 17.03 2.88
C ASP A 182 2.58 17.47 1.42
N ASN A 183 1.36 17.35 0.92
CA ASN A 183 1.03 17.62 -0.47
C ASN A 183 -0.38 18.21 -0.60
N MET A 184 -0.46 19.43 -1.17
CA MET A 184 -1.71 20.18 -1.35
C MET A 184 -2.47 19.81 -2.63
N ASN A 185 -1.81 19.20 -3.62
CA ASN A 185 -2.44 18.83 -4.90
C ASN A 185 -2.95 17.38 -4.92
N LEU A 186 -2.35 16.49 -4.12
CA LEU A 186 -2.68 15.07 -4.02
C LEU A 186 -2.80 14.36 -5.39
N THR A 187 -2.04 14.80 -6.40
CA THR A 187 -1.96 14.15 -7.71
C THR A 187 -0.82 13.13 -7.72
N ILE A 188 -1.05 11.98 -8.35
CA ILE A 188 0.03 11.01 -8.58
C ILE A 188 1.07 11.59 -9.57
N PRO A 189 2.37 11.31 -9.38
CA PRO A 189 3.43 11.79 -10.27
C PRO A 189 3.33 11.21 -11.68
N ASP A 190 3.89 11.93 -12.64
CA ASP A 190 4.11 11.42 -13.99
C ASP A 190 5.13 10.27 -14.00
N HIS A 191 5.01 9.29 -14.88
CA HIS A 191 4.07 9.21 -16.01
C HIS A 191 2.69 8.57 -15.66
N GLY A 192 2.31 8.46 -14.39
CA GLY A 192 1.10 7.73 -13.96
C GLY A 192 -0.19 8.12 -14.72
N PRO A 193 -0.59 9.40 -14.72
CA PRO A 193 -1.74 9.89 -15.49
C PRO A 193 -1.68 9.60 -16.99
N GLU A 194 -0.50 9.76 -17.60
CA GLU A 194 -0.27 9.51 -19.01
C GLU A 194 -0.41 8.02 -19.34
N THR A 195 0.19 7.15 -18.54
CA THR A 195 0.08 5.69 -18.70
C THR A 195 -1.37 5.22 -18.58
N ILE A 196 -2.14 5.75 -17.62
CA ILE A 196 -3.58 5.44 -17.51
C ILE A 196 -4.29 5.82 -18.81
N LYS A 197 -4.11 7.05 -19.30
CA LYS A 197 -4.76 7.53 -20.53
C LYS A 197 -4.38 6.68 -21.75
N ASN A 198 -3.09 6.40 -21.93
CA ASN A 198 -2.60 5.68 -23.10
C ASN A 198 -3.08 4.23 -23.14
N VAL A 199 -3.12 3.56 -22.00
CA VAL A 199 -3.51 2.15 -21.92
C VAL A 199 -5.03 2.00 -21.91
N CYS A 200 -5.70 2.64 -20.96
CA CYS A 200 -7.16 2.48 -20.78
C CYS A 200 -7.97 3.12 -21.90
N GLY A 201 -7.41 4.11 -22.61
CA GLY A 201 -8.03 4.64 -23.84
C GLY A 201 -7.91 3.71 -25.05
N ALA A 202 -7.14 2.62 -24.96
CA ALA A 202 -6.84 1.72 -26.07
C ALA A 202 -7.35 0.29 -25.87
N ILE A 203 -7.50 -0.17 -24.63
CA ILE A 203 -7.93 -1.53 -24.28
C ILE A 203 -8.57 -1.55 -22.89
N GLU A 204 -9.42 -2.56 -22.63
CA GLU A 204 -9.93 -2.84 -21.29
C GLU A 204 -8.79 -2.94 -20.26
N CYS A 205 -8.88 -2.14 -19.20
CA CYS A 205 -7.82 -1.98 -18.23
C CYS A 205 -8.29 -2.09 -16.78
N VAL A 206 -7.40 -2.64 -15.95
CA VAL A 206 -7.47 -2.53 -14.49
C VAL A 206 -6.42 -1.55 -14.03
N VAL A 207 -6.82 -0.46 -13.36
CA VAL A 207 -5.90 0.46 -12.70
C VAL A 207 -5.79 0.12 -11.22
N ILE A 208 -4.56 -0.07 -10.76
CA ILE A 208 -4.20 -0.33 -9.37
C ILE A 208 -3.44 0.88 -8.85
N ILE A 209 -4.04 1.58 -7.87
CA ILE A 209 -3.47 2.76 -7.24
C ILE A 209 -2.71 2.36 -5.97
N VAL A 210 -1.39 2.53 -6.00
CA VAL A 210 -0.50 2.38 -4.84
C VAL A 210 -0.33 3.76 -4.19
N SER A 211 -0.88 3.96 -3.00
CA SER A 211 -0.90 5.28 -2.36
C SER A 211 -1.03 5.18 -0.84
N GLY A 212 -0.50 6.17 -0.12
CA GLY A 212 -0.67 6.24 1.34
C GLY A 212 -2.04 6.76 1.77
N ARG A 213 -2.85 7.25 0.81
CA ARG A 213 -4.07 8.04 1.03
C ARG A 213 -4.91 8.14 -0.25
N PRO A 214 -6.18 8.59 -0.19
CA PRO A 214 -6.92 9.01 -1.37
C PRO A 214 -6.18 10.09 -2.16
N VAL A 215 -6.16 9.94 -3.48
CA VAL A 215 -5.48 10.84 -4.44
C VAL A 215 -6.45 11.27 -5.54
N VAL A 216 -6.12 12.32 -6.28
CA VAL A 216 -6.89 12.77 -7.44
C VAL A 216 -6.95 11.64 -8.48
N ILE A 217 -8.15 11.10 -8.69
CA ILE A 217 -8.41 10.05 -9.68
C ILE A 217 -9.65 10.31 -10.54
N GLU A 218 -10.54 11.20 -10.10
CA GLU A 218 -11.81 11.53 -10.77
C GLU A 218 -11.66 11.76 -12.28
N PRO A 219 -10.66 12.52 -12.78
CA PRO A 219 -10.53 12.81 -14.21
C PRO A 219 -10.28 11.57 -15.09
N TYR A 220 -9.87 10.45 -14.49
CA TYR A 220 -9.52 9.22 -15.19
C TYR A 220 -10.57 8.13 -14.99
N VAL A 221 -11.47 8.25 -14.01
CA VAL A 221 -12.47 7.20 -13.67
C VAL A 221 -13.33 6.81 -14.88
N GLY A 222 -13.64 7.77 -15.75
CA GLY A 222 -14.39 7.53 -16.98
C GLY A 222 -13.68 6.60 -17.99
N LEU A 223 -12.34 6.59 -18.00
CA LEU A 223 -11.53 5.77 -18.90
C LEU A 223 -11.24 4.37 -18.36
N ILE A 224 -11.33 4.19 -17.04
CA ILE A 224 -10.85 2.99 -16.35
C ILE A 224 -11.96 1.95 -16.24
N ASP A 225 -11.78 0.72 -16.72
CA ASP A 225 -12.82 -0.31 -16.58
C ASP A 225 -12.91 -0.82 -15.14
N ALA A 226 -11.78 -1.16 -14.51
CA ALA A 226 -11.73 -1.51 -13.09
C ALA A 226 -10.69 -0.69 -12.33
N LEU A 227 -11.09 -0.14 -11.18
CA LEU A 227 -10.22 0.70 -10.35
C LEU A 227 -10.07 0.06 -8.97
N VAL A 228 -8.83 -0.10 -8.53
CA VAL A 228 -8.50 -0.73 -7.26
C VAL A 228 -7.57 0.18 -6.45
N ALA A 229 -7.89 0.43 -5.19
CA ALA A 229 -6.97 1.03 -4.23
C ALA A 229 -6.20 -0.08 -3.51
N ALA A 230 -4.88 -0.12 -3.71
CA ALA A 230 -3.98 -1.09 -3.10
C ALA A 230 -3.32 -0.60 -1.81
N TRP A 231 -3.43 0.69 -1.52
CA TRP A 231 -2.71 1.37 -0.45
C TRP A 231 -1.18 1.23 -0.64
N LEU A 232 -0.44 0.91 0.43
CA LEU A 232 0.96 0.52 0.40
C LEU A 232 1.05 -0.97 0.81
N PRO A 233 0.92 -1.93 -0.14
CA PRO A 233 0.74 -3.35 0.18
C PRO A 233 2.00 -4.05 0.72
N GLY A 234 3.15 -3.37 0.82
CA GLY A 234 4.35 -3.98 1.41
C GLY A 234 4.96 -5.07 0.51
N SER A 235 5.65 -6.06 1.10
CA SER A 235 6.50 -6.98 0.33
C SER A 235 5.78 -8.07 -0.46
N GLU A 236 4.50 -8.32 -0.18
CA GLU A 236 3.80 -9.54 -0.63
C GLU A 236 2.80 -9.24 -1.76
N GLY A 237 3.30 -8.76 -2.90
CA GLY A 237 2.49 -8.40 -4.08
C GLY A 237 1.61 -9.53 -4.62
N GLN A 238 1.90 -10.78 -4.26
CA GLN A 238 1.03 -11.92 -4.56
C GLN A 238 -0.39 -11.75 -4.00
N GLY A 239 -0.57 -11.03 -2.89
CA GLY A 239 -1.90 -10.74 -2.35
C GLY A 239 -2.74 -9.84 -3.25
N VAL A 240 -2.11 -9.05 -4.12
CA VAL A 240 -2.80 -8.27 -5.16
C VAL A 240 -3.35 -9.22 -6.23
N ALA A 241 -2.51 -10.12 -6.76
CA ALA A 241 -2.92 -11.09 -7.78
C ALA A 241 -4.01 -12.06 -7.29
N ASP A 242 -3.98 -12.44 -6.01
CA ASP A 242 -4.99 -13.30 -5.37
C ASP A 242 -6.43 -12.83 -5.62
N VAL A 243 -6.67 -11.51 -5.55
CA VAL A 243 -8.02 -10.94 -5.74
C VAL A 243 -8.29 -10.51 -7.17
N LEU A 244 -7.26 -10.11 -7.93
CA LEU A 244 -7.42 -9.78 -9.35
C LEU A 244 -7.87 -11.00 -10.17
N TYR A 245 -7.32 -12.17 -9.88
CA TYR A 245 -7.61 -13.41 -10.61
C TYR A 245 -8.66 -14.30 -9.93
N GLY A 246 -9.24 -13.81 -8.82
CA GLY A 246 -10.37 -14.46 -8.16
C GLY A 246 -10.03 -15.73 -7.38
N ASP A 247 -8.78 -15.91 -6.93
CA ASP A 247 -8.49 -16.92 -5.90
C ASP A 247 -9.17 -16.54 -4.58
N PHE A 248 -9.32 -15.24 -4.34
CA PHE A 248 -10.13 -14.66 -3.28
C PHE A 248 -11.04 -13.54 -3.82
N GLY A 249 -12.09 -13.24 -3.09
CA GLY A 249 -12.97 -12.11 -3.38
C GLY A 249 -12.46 -10.80 -2.78
N PHE A 250 -12.72 -9.67 -3.43
CA PHE A 250 -12.53 -8.35 -2.83
C PHE A 250 -13.48 -8.16 -1.64
N THR A 251 -12.91 -7.78 -0.49
CA THR A 251 -13.67 -7.56 0.76
C THR A 251 -13.36 -6.23 1.44
N GLY A 252 -12.26 -5.57 1.06
CA GLY A 252 -11.85 -4.30 1.65
C GLY A 252 -12.90 -3.20 1.43
N LYS A 253 -13.03 -2.35 2.44
CA LYS A 253 -13.86 -1.14 2.42
C LYS A 253 -12.99 0.07 2.73
N LEU A 254 -13.30 1.21 2.12
CA LEU A 254 -12.58 2.45 2.30
C LEU A 254 -12.57 2.88 3.78
N PRO A 255 -11.40 2.93 4.43
CA PRO A 255 -11.28 3.46 5.79
C PRO A 255 -11.23 4.99 5.81
N ARG A 256 -11.23 5.64 4.64
CA ARG A 256 -11.22 7.09 4.46
C ARG A 256 -12.11 7.50 3.29
N THR A 257 -12.70 8.68 3.38
CA THR A 257 -13.40 9.33 2.29
C THR A 257 -12.48 9.57 1.08
N TRP A 258 -12.90 9.21 -0.12
CA TRP A 258 -12.22 9.61 -1.35
C TRP A 258 -12.88 10.87 -1.92
N PHE A 259 -12.14 11.97 -2.00
CA PHE A 259 -12.64 13.26 -2.49
C PHE A 259 -12.76 13.28 -4.02
N LYS A 260 -13.60 14.18 -4.56
CA LYS A 260 -13.66 14.48 -6.00
C LYS A 260 -12.54 15.44 -6.39
N THR A 261 -12.40 16.53 -5.63
CA THR A 261 -11.34 17.53 -5.80
C THR A 261 -10.70 17.87 -4.45
N VAL A 262 -9.46 18.35 -4.48
CA VAL A 262 -8.75 18.76 -3.25
C VAL A 262 -9.39 19.98 -2.57
N ASP A 263 -10.15 20.79 -3.31
CA ASP A 263 -10.86 21.96 -2.79
C ASP A 263 -11.97 21.60 -1.79
N GLN A 264 -12.39 20.33 -1.77
CA GLN A 264 -13.35 19.83 -0.78
C GLN A 264 -12.69 19.60 0.60
N LEU A 265 -11.37 19.62 0.71
CA LEU A 265 -10.68 19.24 1.94
C LEU A 265 -10.64 20.40 2.95
N PRO A 266 -10.79 20.12 4.27
CA PRO A 266 -11.07 18.81 4.87
C PRO A 266 -12.55 18.40 4.73
N MET A 267 -12.81 17.14 4.31
CA MET A 267 -14.15 16.55 4.24
C MET A 267 -14.15 15.11 4.76
N ASN A 268 -14.93 14.85 5.81
CA ASN A 268 -15.01 13.58 6.52
C ASN A 268 -16.46 13.06 6.60
N PHE A 269 -16.59 11.75 6.84
CA PHE A 269 -17.90 11.15 7.04
C PHE A 269 -18.62 11.80 8.23
N GLY A 270 -19.85 12.26 7.99
CA GLY A 270 -20.67 12.97 8.97
C GLY A 270 -20.66 14.50 8.82
N ASP A 271 -19.80 15.07 7.97
CA ASP A 271 -19.79 16.52 7.73
C ASP A 271 -21.07 16.97 6.98
N PRO A 272 -21.61 18.17 7.24
CA PRO A 272 -22.81 18.65 6.56
C PRO A 272 -22.68 18.80 5.04
N HIS A 273 -21.46 19.01 4.54
CA HIS A 273 -21.13 19.19 3.13
C HIS A 273 -20.48 17.95 2.51
N TYR A 274 -20.80 16.76 3.04
CA TYR A 274 -20.21 15.49 2.61
C TYR A 274 -20.63 15.09 1.19
N ASP A 275 -19.77 15.35 0.21
CA ASP A 275 -19.97 15.03 -1.22
C ASP A 275 -18.76 14.27 -1.82
N PRO A 276 -18.53 13.01 -1.42
CA PRO A 276 -17.35 12.25 -1.84
C PRO A 276 -17.45 11.68 -3.26
N LEU A 277 -16.30 11.39 -3.87
CA LEU A 277 -16.24 10.53 -5.07
C LEU A 277 -16.58 9.09 -4.69
N PHE A 278 -15.94 8.59 -3.63
CA PHE A 278 -16.26 7.31 -3.01
C PHE A 278 -16.41 7.51 -1.49
N PRO A 279 -17.57 7.20 -0.90
CA PRO A 279 -17.82 7.45 0.51
C PRO A 279 -17.00 6.53 1.43
N TYR A 280 -16.84 6.94 2.68
CA TYR A 280 -16.31 6.08 3.75
C TYR A 280 -17.10 4.77 3.81
N GLY A 281 -16.40 3.65 3.99
CA GLY A 281 -17.00 2.31 3.99
C GLY A 281 -17.35 1.77 2.60
N PHE A 282 -17.13 2.52 1.52
CA PHE A 282 -17.36 2.04 0.16
C PHE A 282 -16.36 0.97 -0.26
N GLY A 283 -16.79 0.04 -1.11
CA GLY A 283 -15.94 -0.97 -1.73
C GLY A 283 -16.81 -2.04 -2.35
N LEU A 284 -16.60 -2.33 -3.63
CA LEU A 284 -17.27 -3.42 -4.32
C LEU A 284 -16.70 -4.77 -3.86
N SER A 285 -17.48 -5.82 -4.00
CA SER A 285 -17.07 -7.18 -3.63
C SER A 285 -17.16 -8.11 -4.83
N THR A 286 -16.23 -9.06 -4.89
CA THR A 286 -16.24 -10.16 -5.88
C THR A 286 -16.34 -11.49 -5.14
N LYS A 287 -16.74 -12.54 -5.86
CA LYS A 287 -16.70 -13.92 -5.35
C LYS A 287 -15.48 -14.64 -5.93
N PRO A 288 -14.85 -15.57 -5.20
CA PRO A 288 -13.82 -16.43 -5.77
C PRO A 288 -14.34 -17.22 -6.98
N THR A 289 -13.48 -17.44 -7.99
CA THR A 289 -13.81 -18.18 -9.23
C THR A 289 -13.76 -19.70 -9.04
N THR A 290 -13.05 -20.19 -8.03
CA THR A 290 -12.92 -21.62 -7.74
C THR A 290 -13.66 -22.00 -6.46
N LYS A 291 -14.49 -23.05 -6.52
CA LYS A 291 -14.74 -23.90 -5.34
C LYS A 291 -13.40 -24.56 -5.03
N GLY A 292 -12.76 -24.14 -3.94
CA GLY A 292 -11.36 -24.47 -3.64
C GLY A 292 -11.03 -25.95 -3.83
N PHE A 293 -10.06 -26.23 -4.70
CA PHE A 293 -9.21 -27.40 -4.54
C PHE A 293 -8.21 -27.07 -3.43
N TYR A 294 -8.67 -27.16 -2.17
CA TYR A 294 -7.75 -27.39 -1.07
C TYR A 294 -7.31 -28.85 -1.20
N SER A 295 -6.17 -29.10 -1.85
CA SER A 295 -5.46 -30.36 -1.65
C SER A 295 -4.85 -30.32 -0.26
N SER A 296 -5.27 -31.31 0.53
CA SER A 296 -4.69 -31.82 1.78
C SER A 296 -3.18 -31.76 1.86
#